data_AF-A0A397PJ01-F1
#
_entry.id   AF-A0A397PJ01-F1
#
_cell.length_a   1.000
_cell.length_b   1.000
_cell.length_c   1.000
_cell.angle_alpha   90.00
_cell.angle_beta   90.00
_cell.angle_gamma   90.00
#
_symmetry.space_group_name_H-M   'P 1'
#
loop_
_entity.id
_entity.type
_entity.pdbx_description
1 polymer ?
#
loop_
_entity_poly.entity_id
_entity_poly.type
_entity_poly.pdbx_seq_one_letter_code
_entity_poly.pdbx_strand_id
1 'polypeptide(L)'
;MAIETMEIGALPHRRGRDIVTPTVTIAAILLFLAVGGAALSRIVAAYAHDGAPPERALTVALILNVALILFGWRRHTALAHELGARTAAEERAHALAASDPLTGFLNRRSLTEQGAMLFAQAQRRQKALALLLLDLDHFKTINDMHGHAAGDALLKCVAAKIGDLLPSGALAARFGGDEFACAMLFDPDHPDTVERMAERMVSRLAEPIAIDGVHFHVSASLGVARSDFDCASIDGLLRSADIAMYAAKKAGRNRYAWFDASMERELHARNELETGLRAAIPRQEIVPYFEQQIDLATGRLHGFEVLARWEHPHRGLIAPEQFIPIAEETGMIADLSLSVTRQALLAARDWDSSLSLSINISPWQLRDPWLAQKIIKLLTETGYPAARLEVEITESALFENLALAQSIVGSLKNQGISLALDDFGTGYSSLAHLRALPFDRIKIDRSFVTSINDNAESAAIVGAIARLGESLNLPITAEGIEDKAIAERVLALGCARGQGWLYGRPLNRTNVRKLLAERRLIASAAATAQGADSPAVTSRRQAG
;
A
#
# COMPACT_ATOMS: atom_id res chain seq x y z
N MET A 1 20.20 4.70 32.92
CA MET A 1 18.96 4.86 33.71
C MET A 1 18.22 3.54 33.59
N ALA A 2 18.11 2.83 34.71
CA ALA A 2 17.72 1.42 34.77
C ALA A 2 16.25 1.22 34.42
N ILE A 3 15.94 0.19 33.62
CA ILE A 3 14.62 -0.44 33.56
C ILE A 3 14.86 -1.95 33.60
N GLU A 4 14.22 -2.58 34.58
CA GLU A 4 14.31 -3.98 34.97
C GLU A 4 13.98 -4.94 33.83
N THR A 5 14.92 -5.83 33.53
CA THR A 5 14.69 -7.07 32.79
C THR A 5 14.03 -8.07 33.73
N MET A 6 12.73 -8.30 33.52
CA MET A 6 11.99 -9.38 34.17
C MET A 6 12.37 -10.72 33.51
N GLU A 7 13.43 -11.34 34.03
CA GLU A 7 13.80 -12.73 33.73
C GLU A 7 12.69 -13.66 34.25
N ILE A 8 11.89 -14.21 33.33
CA ILE A 8 11.05 -15.36 33.63
C ILE A 8 11.98 -16.57 33.73
N GLY A 9 12.36 -16.90 34.97
CA GLY A 9 13.24 -18.01 35.31
C GLY A 9 12.73 -19.34 34.74
N ALA A 10 13.50 -19.88 33.80
CA ALA A 10 13.41 -21.28 33.39
C ALA A 10 13.86 -22.16 34.58
N LEU A 11 12.91 -22.74 35.30
CA LEU A 11 13.19 -23.78 36.28
C LEU A 11 13.71 -25.04 35.54
N PRO A 12 14.85 -25.62 35.95
CA PRO A 12 15.33 -26.86 35.36
C PRO A 12 14.44 -28.01 35.81
N HIS A 13 13.54 -28.46 34.95
CA HIS A 13 12.76 -29.67 35.20
C HIS A 13 13.69 -30.89 35.18
N ARG A 14 14.02 -31.40 36.37
CA ARG A 14 14.66 -32.70 36.57
C ARG A 14 13.82 -33.78 35.87
N ARG A 15 14.29 -34.24 34.71
CA ARG A 15 14.02 -35.57 34.17
C ARG A 15 14.63 -36.63 35.10
N GLY A 16 14.11 -36.76 36.31
CA GLY A 16 14.25 -38.00 37.04
C GLY A 16 13.27 -38.98 36.39
N ARG A 17 13.74 -39.84 35.48
CA ARG A 17 12.99 -41.07 35.18
C ARG A 17 12.74 -41.70 36.55
N ASP A 18 11.48 -41.83 36.92
CA ASP A 18 11.04 -42.41 38.19
C ASP A 18 11.34 -43.92 38.12
N ILE A 19 12.63 -44.29 38.12
CA ILE A 19 13.15 -45.67 37.99
C ILE A 19 12.89 -46.41 39.30
N VAL A 20 12.75 -45.68 40.41
CA VAL A 20 12.59 -46.24 41.75
C VAL A 20 11.29 -47.03 41.85
N THR A 21 10.16 -46.49 41.42
CA THR A 21 8.86 -47.19 41.51
C THR A 21 8.78 -48.49 40.68
N PRO A 22 9.15 -48.53 39.38
CA PRO A 22 9.15 -49.77 38.62
C PRO A 22 10.20 -50.76 39.13
N THR A 23 11.36 -50.31 39.60
CA THR A 23 12.37 -51.20 40.20
C THR A 23 11.87 -51.83 41.50
N VAL A 24 11.23 -51.05 42.37
CA VAL A 24 10.61 -51.55 43.62
C VAL A 24 9.46 -52.50 43.32
N THR A 25 8.65 -52.21 42.29
CA THR A 25 7.52 -53.08 41.91
C THR A 25 8.01 -54.39 41.31
N ILE A 26 9.03 -54.37 40.45
CA ILE A 26 9.65 -55.58 39.87
C ILE A 26 10.32 -56.41 40.98
N ALA A 27 11.07 -55.76 41.88
CA ALA A 27 11.68 -56.44 43.02
C ALA A 27 10.61 -57.05 43.95
N ALA A 28 9.49 -56.37 44.20
CA ALA A 28 8.36 -56.90 44.96
C ALA A 28 7.68 -58.08 44.25
N ILE A 29 7.54 -58.07 42.92
CA ILE A 29 7.01 -59.20 42.16
C ILE A 29 7.97 -60.40 42.24
N LEU A 30 9.28 -60.19 42.08
CA LEU A 30 10.29 -61.25 42.19
C LEU A 30 10.36 -61.83 43.61
N LEU A 31 10.30 -60.96 44.63
CA LEU A 31 10.26 -61.37 46.03
C LEU A 31 8.96 -62.11 46.36
N PHE A 32 7.83 -61.68 45.80
CA PHE A 32 6.55 -62.37 45.92
C PHE A 32 6.58 -63.76 45.27
N LEU A 33 7.22 -63.91 44.11
CA LEU A 33 7.38 -65.22 43.45
C LEU A 33 8.28 -66.16 44.28
N ALA A 34 9.38 -65.66 44.83
CA ALA A 34 10.31 -66.44 45.65
C ALA A 34 9.74 -66.82 47.03
N VAL A 35 9.17 -65.85 47.74
CA VAL A 35 8.60 -66.04 49.09
C VAL A 35 7.23 -66.72 49.01
N GLY A 36 6.42 -66.37 48.01
CA GLY A 36 5.10 -66.98 47.79
C GLY A 36 5.21 -68.47 47.47
N GLY A 37 6.19 -68.91 46.68
CA GLY A 37 6.43 -70.33 46.42
C GLY A 37 6.81 -71.12 47.68
N ALA A 38 7.66 -70.55 48.55
CA ALA A 38 8.08 -71.17 49.81
C ALA A 38 7.00 -71.11 50.91
N ALA A 39 6.21 -70.04 50.95
CA ALA A 39 5.12 -69.88 51.89
C ALA A 39 3.92 -70.76 51.51
N LEU A 40 3.57 -70.84 50.22
CA LEU A 40 2.46 -71.66 49.72
C LEU A 40 2.73 -73.15 49.94
N SER A 41 3.95 -73.64 49.67
CA SER A 41 4.32 -75.04 49.91
C SER A 41 4.25 -75.41 51.40
N ARG A 42 4.60 -74.49 52.31
CA ARG A 42 4.51 -74.67 53.76
C ARG A 42 3.09 -74.56 54.30
N ILE A 43 2.27 -73.66 53.76
CA ILE A 43 0.84 -73.55 54.10
C ILE A 43 0.07 -74.80 53.66
N VAL A 44 0.35 -75.32 52.46
CA VAL A 44 -0.21 -76.58 51.95
C VAL A 44 0.24 -77.76 52.82
N ALA A 45 1.51 -77.79 53.25
CA ALA A 45 2.01 -78.82 54.17
C ALA A 45 1.36 -78.75 55.56
N ALA A 46 1.13 -77.54 56.10
CA ALA A 46 0.48 -77.34 57.39
C ALA A 46 -1.04 -77.65 57.39
N TYR A 47 -1.69 -77.59 56.23
CA TYR A 47 -3.09 -78.01 56.06
C TYR A 47 -3.25 -79.52 55.84
N ALA A 48 -2.21 -80.19 55.30
CA ALA A 48 -2.21 -81.63 55.00
C ALA A 48 -1.75 -82.50 56.18
N HIS A 49 -0.89 -81.97 57.05
CA HIS A 49 -0.45 -82.59 58.29
C HIS A 49 -0.55 -81.55 59.40
N ASP A 50 -1.13 -81.92 60.54
CA ASP A 50 -1.47 -81.10 61.72
C ASP A 50 -0.25 -80.34 62.30
N GLY A 51 0.24 -79.37 61.54
CA GLY A 51 1.57 -78.78 61.65
C GLY A 51 1.51 -77.34 62.15
N ALA A 52 2.59 -76.92 62.82
CA ALA A 52 2.69 -75.59 63.43
C ALA A 52 2.34 -74.47 62.42
N PRO A 53 1.60 -73.43 62.86
CA PRO A 53 1.17 -72.35 61.99
C PRO A 53 2.38 -71.70 61.31
N PRO A 54 2.23 -71.23 60.05
CA PRO A 54 3.32 -70.58 59.33
C PRO A 54 3.89 -69.42 60.16
N GLU A 55 5.21 -69.29 60.17
CA GLU A 55 5.90 -68.24 60.93
C GLU A 55 5.27 -66.88 60.63
N ARG A 56 4.87 -66.13 61.68
CA ARG A 56 4.20 -64.82 61.55
C ARG A 56 4.94 -63.87 60.60
N ALA A 57 6.27 -63.99 60.51
CA ALA A 57 7.12 -63.24 59.61
C ALA A 57 6.81 -63.47 58.12
N LEU A 58 6.52 -64.71 57.70
CA LEU A 58 6.20 -65.06 56.30
C LEU A 58 4.86 -64.47 55.87
N THR A 59 3.85 -64.53 56.75
CA THR A 59 2.51 -63.96 56.48
C THR A 59 2.58 -62.44 56.36
N VAL A 60 3.31 -61.77 57.27
CA VAL A 60 3.53 -60.32 57.21
C VAL A 60 4.29 -59.93 55.93
N ALA A 61 5.32 -60.69 55.55
CA ALA A 61 6.08 -60.45 54.33
C ALA A 61 5.23 -60.62 53.05
N LEU A 62 4.30 -61.58 53.02
CA LEU A 62 3.40 -61.80 51.89
C LEU A 62 2.40 -60.64 51.75
N ILE A 63 1.78 -60.21 52.86
CA ILE A 63 0.84 -59.08 52.87
C ILE A 63 1.55 -57.80 52.42
N LEU A 64 2.77 -57.56 52.90
CA LEU A 64 3.56 -56.39 52.51
C LEU A 64 3.92 -56.41 51.02
N ASN A 65 4.27 -57.59 50.48
CA ASN A 65 4.53 -57.75 49.05
C ASN A 65 3.28 -57.48 48.19
N VAL A 66 2.14 -58.04 48.57
CA VAL A 66 0.87 -57.78 47.87
C VAL A 66 0.51 -56.29 47.92
N ALA A 67 0.69 -55.64 49.08
CA ALA A 67 0.48 -54.21 49.23
C ALA A 67 1.42 -53.38 48.33
N LEU A 68 2.70 -53.77 48.22
CA LEU A 68 3.68 -53.13 47.33
C LEU A 68 3.32 -53.31 45.84
N ILE A 69 2.83 -54.50 45.45
CA ILE A 69 2.39 -54.77 44.07
C ILE A 69 1.15 -53.93 43.73
N LEU A 70 0.16 -53.88 44.62
CA LEU A 70 -1.05 -53.06 44.42
C LEU A 70 -0.71 -51.57 44.38
N PHE A 71 0.19 -51.11 45.25
CA PHE A 71 0.69 -49.73 45.24
C PHE A 71 1.42 -49.41 43.93
N GLY A 72 2.30 -50.30 43.48
CA GLY A 72 3.01 -50.17 42.21
C GLY A 72 2.07 -50.12 41.01
N TRP A 73 1.06 -50.99 40.97
CA TRP A 73 0.06 -51.01 39.90
C TRP A 73 -0.82 -49.75 39.88
N ARG A 74 -1.28 -49.29 41.05
CA ARG A 74 -2.04 -48.04 41.19
C ARG A 74 -1.21 -46.82 40.79
N ARG A 75 0.07 -46.78 41.15
CA ARG A 75 0.98 -45.68 40.78
C ARG A 75 1.28 -45.68 39.27
N HIS A 76 1.47 -46.85 38.67
CA HIS A 76 1.70 -47.00 37.23
C HIS A 76 0.49 -46.54 36.41
N THR A 77 -0.72 -46.95 36.80
CA THR A 77 -1.95 -46.54 36.12
C THR A 77 -2.21 -45.03 36.26
N ALA A 78 -1.97 -44.45 37.43
CA ALA A 78 -2.05 -42.99 37.64
C ALA A 78 -1.04 -42.21 36.79
N LEU A 79 0.22 -42.67 36.72
CA LEU A 79 1.26 -42.08 35.87
C LEU A 79 0.91 -42.17 34.38
N ALA A 80 0.40 -43.32 33.92
CA ALA A 80 0.00 -43.49 32.54
C ALA A 80 -1.16 -42.55 32.15
N HIS A 81 -2.12 -42.34 33.06
CA HIS A 81 -3.22 -41.42 32.85
C HIS A 81 -2.77 -39.95 32.84
N GLU A 82 -1.89 -39.56 33.77
CA GLU A 82 -1.31 -38.21 33.83
C GLU A 82 -0.48 -37.88 32.59
N LEU A 83 0.33 -38.85 32.12
CA LEU A 83 1.08 -38.71 30.87
C LEU A 83 0.13 -38.55 29.68
N GLY A 84 -0.90 -39.40 29.55
CA GLY A 84 -1.88 -39.28 28.47
C GLY A 84 -2.65 -37.95 28.48
N ALA A 85 -3.07 -37.48 29.66
CA ALA A 85 -3.73 -36.19 29.82
C ALA A 85 -2.82 -35.02 29.45
N ARG A 86 -1.53 -35.10 29.82
CA ARG A 86 -0.53 -34.07 29.49
C ARG A 86 -0.23 -34.04 28.00
N THR A 87 -0.05 -35.19 27.35
CA THR A 87 0.18 -35.27 25.91
C THR A 87 -1.03 -34.73 25.14
N ALA A 88 -2.25 -35.09 25.53
CA ALA A 88 -3.46 -34.57 24.90
C ALA A 88 -3.67 -33.06 25.13
N ALA A 89 -3.23 -32.53 26.28
CA ALA A 89 -3.24 -31.09 26.56
C ALA A 89 -2.18 -30.34 25.74
N GLU A 90 -0.98 -30.91 25.60
CA GLU A 90 0.10 -30.37 24.74
C GLU A 90 -0.32 -30.38 23.26
N GLU A 91 -0.94 -31.45 22.77
CA GLU A 91 -1.49 -31.52 21.41
C GLU A 91 -2.61 -30.49 21.18
N ARG A 92 -3.54 -30.33 22.12
CA ARG A 92 -4.58 -29.28 22.03
C ARG A 92 -3.99 -27.88 22.09
N ALA A 93 -2.99 -27.64 22.94
CA ALA A 93 -2.32 -26.35 23.04
C ALA A 93 -1.56 -26.03 21.74
N HIS A 94 -0.90 -27.01 21.14
CA HIS A 94 -0.26 -26.88 19.83
C HIS A 94 -1.27 -26.61 18.72
N ALA A 95 -2.40 -27.33 18.69
CA ALA A 95 -3.46 -27.11 17.71
C ALA A 95 -4.08 -25.70 17.84
N LEU A 96 -4.37 -25.25 19.06
CA LEU A 96 -4.88 -23.90 19.34
C LEU A 96 -3.86 -22.81 19.00
N ALA A 97 -2.57 -23.08 19.15
CA ALA A 97 -1.49 -22.17 18.79
C ALA A 97 -1.14 -22.21 17.29
N ALA A 98 -1.73 -23.12 16.50
CA ALA A 98 -1.43 -23.30 15.08
C ALA A 98 -2.46 -22.66 14.13
N SER A 99 -3.68 -22.42 14.60
CA SER A 99 -4.77 -21.84 13.81
C SER A 99 -5.16 -20.43 14.25
N ASP A 100 -5.69 -19.63 13.32
CA ASP A 100 -6.42 -18.42 13.61
C ASP A 100 -7.79 -18.76 14.24
N PRO A 101 -8.11 -18.28 15.46
CA PRO A 101 -9.33 -18.66 16.16
C PRO A 101 -10.61 -18.13 15.51
N LEU A 102 -10.53 -17.10 14.66
CA LEU A 102 -11.70 -16.52 14.00
C LEU A 102 -12.14 -17.35 12.79
N THR A 103 -11.19 -17.72 11.94
CA THR A 103 -11.44 -18.37 10.65
C THR A 103 -11.20 -19.88 10.66
N GLY A 104 -10.45 -20.40 11.63
CA GLY A 104 -10.03 -21.79 11.68
C GLY A 104 -8.91 -22.15 10.71
N PHE A 105 -8.44 -21.20 9.89
CA PHE A 105 -7.28 -21.36 9.01
C PHE A 105 -5.99 -21.44 9.82
N LEU A 106 -4.89 -21.87 9.18
CA LEU A 106 -3.57 -21.79 9.80
C LEU A 106 -3.23 -20.33 10.14
N ASN A 107 -2.38 -20.14 11.15
CA ASN A 107 -1.73 -18.85 11.33
C ASN A 107 -0.44 -18.77 10.49
N ARG A 108 0.15 -17.57 10.43
CA ARG A 108 1.38 -17.31 9.65
C ARG A 108 2.50 -18.31 9.96
N ARG A 109 2.77 -18.56 11.24
CA ARG A 109 3.82 -19.49 11.67
C ARG A 109 3.59 -20.91 11.13
N SER A 110 2.36 -21.40 11.25
CA SER A 110 2.02 -22.76 10.84
C SER A 110 2.03 -22.92 9.32
N LEU A 111 1.66 -21.88 8.55
CA LEU A 111 1.81 -21.90 7.10
C LEU A 111 3.29 -21.92 6.69
N THR A 112 4.17 -21.17 7.36
CA THR A 112 5.61 -21.23 7.08
C THR A 112 6.17 -22.62 7.37
N GLU A 113 5.84 -23.22 8.52
CA GLU A 113 6.31 -24.56 8.91
C GLU A 113 5.77 -25.66 7.96
N GLN A 114 4.45 -25.67 7.70
CA GLN A 114 3.83 -26.66 6.81
C GLN A 114 4.16 -26.43 5.33
N GLY A 115 4.29 -25.17 4.93
CA GLY A 115 4.69 -24.76 3.59
C GLY A 115 6.11 -25.20 3.26
N ALA A 116 7.04 -25.17 4.22
CA ALA A 116 8.39 -25.71 4.04
C ALA A 116 8.37 -27.24 3.77
N MET A 117 7.50 -27.98 4.46
CA MET A 117 7.30 -29.41 4.18
C MET A 117 6.68 -29.64 2.79
N LEU A 118 5.71 -28.82 2.41
CA LEU A 118 5.06 -28.89 1.10
C LEU A 118 6.02 -28.52 -0.04
N PHE A 119 6.92 -27.56 0.17
CA PHE A 119 7.99 -27.19 -0.75
C PHE A 119 8.96 -28.37 -0.98
N ALA A 120 9.41 -29.03 0.09
CA ALA A 120 10.25 -30.23 -0.01
C ALA A 120 9.52 -31.41 -0.69
N GLN A 121 8.19 -31.51 -0.53
CA GLN A 121 7.37 -32.47 -1.25
C GLN A 121 7.25 -32.14 -2.75
N ALA A 122 7.14 -30.87 -3.11
CA ALA A 122 7.08 -30.40 -4.49
C ALA A 122 8.32 -30.87 -5.27
N GLN A 123 9.51 -30.61 -4.72
CA GLN A 123 10.79 -31.03 -5.31
C GLN A 123 10.87 -32.55 -5.51
N ARG A 124 10.48 -33.34 -4.50
CA ARG A 124 10.47 -34.82 -4.60
C ARG A 124 9.52 -35.35 -5.67
N ARG A 125 8.43 -34.64 -5.95
CA ARG A 125 7.40 -35.05 -6.92
C ARG A 125 7.56 -34.40 -8.30
N GLN A 126 8.65 -33.66 -8.54
CA GLN A 126 8.85 -32.85 -9.75
C GLN A 126 7.64 -31.92 -10.01
N LYS A 127 7.09 -31.34 -8.94
CA LYS A 127 6.02 -30.34 -8.97
C LYS A 127 6.58 -29.01 -8.47
N ALA A 128 5.87 -27.93 -8.75
CA ALA A 128 6.13 -26.63 -8.15
C ALA A 128 5.10 -26.31 -7.06
N LEU A 129 5.48 -25.42 -6.16
CA LEU A 129 4.63 -24.84 -5.14
C LEU A 129 4.25 -23.42 -5.58
N ALA A 130 2.96 -23.15 -5.67
CA ALA A 130 2.42 -21.80 -5.81
C ALA A 130 2.01 -21.29 -4.43
N LEU A 131 2.37 -20.04 -4.15
CA LEU A 131 1.93 -19.29 -2.97
C LEU A 131 1.11 -18.08 -3.44
N LEU A 132 -0.10 -17.98 -2.92
CA LEU A 132 -1.02 -16.86 -3.17
C LEU A 132 -1.15 -16.07 -1.88
N LEU A 133 -0.78 -14.80 -1.88
CA LEU A 133 -1.06 -13.87 -0.80
C LEU A 133 -2.25 -12.99 -1.21
N LEU A 134 -3.20 -12.79 -0.31
CA LEU A 134 -4.45 -12.09 -0.56
C LEU A 134 -4.67 -11.03 0.51
N ASP A 135 -5.19 -9.88 0.10
CA ASP A 135 -5.61 -8.80 0.99
C ASP A 135 -6.98 -8.26 0.54
N LEU A 136 -7.88 -8.05 1.51
CA LEU A 136 -9.22 -7.54 1.23
C LEU A 136 -9.19 -6.01 1.09
N ASP A 137 -9.55 -5.53 -0.10
CA ASP A 137 -9.50 -4.11 -0.41
C ASP A 137 -10.50 -3.33 0.48
N HIS A 138 -10.02 -2.24 1.08
CA HIS A 138 -10.83 -1.32 1.89
C HIS A 138 -11.52 -1.96 3.11
N PHE A 139 -11.03 -3.09 3.63
CA PHE A 139 -11.61 -3.75 4.79
C PHE A 139 -11.71 -2.83 6.03
N LYS A 140 -10.72 -1.94 6.21
CA LYS A 140 -10.77 -0.95 7.29
C LYS A 140 -12.01 -0.05 7.21
N THR A 141 -12.39 0.40 6.03
CA THR A 141 -13.59 1.24 5.83
C THR A 141 -14.87 0.50 6.24
N ILE A 142 -14.91 -0.82 6.03
CA ILE A 142 -16.04 -1.66 6.49
C ILE A 142 -16.08 -1.70 8.01
N ASN A 143 -14.95 -1.90 8.68
CA ASN A 143 -14.88 -1.86 10.14
C ASN A 143 -15.28 -0.49 10.70
N ASP A 144 -14.84 0.60 10.06
CA ASP A 144 -15.13 1.96 10.50
C ASP A 144 -16.63 2.30 10.34
N MET A 145 -17.30 1.78 9.30
CA MET A 145 -18.73 2.04 9.03
C MET A 145 -19.69 1.09 9.74
N HIS A 146 -19.35 -0.20 9.86
CA HIS A 146 -20.25 -1.26 10.31
C HIS A 146 -19.80 -1.93 11.62
N GLY A 147 -18.64 -1.56 12.15
CA GLY A 147 -18.08 -2.10 13.38
C GLY A 147 -17.33 -3.42 13.20
N HIS A 148 -16.48 -3.74 14.16
CA HIS A 148 -15.60 -4.92 14.12
C HIS A 148 -16.36 -6.25 14.05
N ALA A 149 -17.56 -6.36 14.65
CA ALA A 149 -18.34 -7.59 14.60
C ALA A 149 -18.77 -7.95 13.17
N ALA A 150 -19.13 -6.95 12.36
CA ALA A 150 -19.47 -7.15 10.95
C ALA A 150 -18.21 -7.53 10.14
N GLY A 151 -17.07 -6.89 10.42
CA GLY A 151 -15.78 -7.26 9.82
C GLY A 151 -15.37 -8.70 10.14
N ASP A 152 -15.55 -9.13 11.39
CA ASP A 152 -15.27 -10.50 11.81
C ASP A 152 -16.16 -11.54 11.12
N ALA A 153 -17.45 -11.24 10.95
CA ALA A 153 -18.36 -12.08 10.18
C ALA A 153 -17.96 -12.15 8.70
N LEU A 154 -17.56 -11.02 8.12
CA LEU A 154 -17.07 -10.94 6.75
C LEU A 154 -15.82 -11.80 6.55
N LEU A 155 -14.86 -11.72 7.47
CA LEU A 155 -13.64 -12.54 7.43
C LEU A 155 -13.94 -14.05 7.47
N LYS A 156 -14.94 -14.47 8.24
CA LYS A 156 -15.40 -15.87 8.25
C LYS A 156 -16.00 -16.29 6.91
N CYS A 157 -16.82 -15.44 6.30
CA CYS A 157 -17.39 -15.71 4.97
C CYS A 157 -16.30 -15.78 3.89
N VAL A 158 -15.32 -14.88 3.94
CA VAL A 158 -14.16 -14.88 3.04
C VAL A 158 -13.35 -16.17 3.22
N ALA A 159 -13.05 -16.56 4.45
CA ALA A 159 -12.35 -17.81 4.73
C ALA A 159 -13.11 -19.02 4.18
N ALA A 160 -14.43 -19.10 4.37
CA ALA A 160 -15.24 -20.17 3.80
C ALA A 160 -15.15 -20.22 2.26
N LYS A 161 -15.30 -19.06 1.58
CA LYS A 161 -15.16 -18.96 0.12
C LYS A 161 -13.78 -19.40 -0.37
N ILE A 162 -12.71 -19.02 0.33
CA ILE A 162 -11.33 -19.44 0.00
C ILE A 162 -11.21 -20.97 0.17
N GLY A 163 -11.71 -21.52 1.28
CA GLY A 163 -11.66 -22.95 1.57
C GLY A 163 -12.35 -23.80 0.51
N ASP A 164 -13.53 -23.37 0.02
CA ASP A 164 -14.31 -24.07 -1.01
C ASP A 164 -13.63 -24.10 -2.39
N LEU A 165 -12.71 -23.16 -2.65
CA LEU A 165 -12.00 -23.07 -3.92
C LEU A 165 -10.71 -23.91 -3.92
N LEU A 166 -10.07 -24.09 -2.77
CA LEU A 166 -8.76 -24.72 -2.69
C LEU A 166 -8.82 -26.23 -2.99
N PRO A 167 -7.82 -26.78 -3.70
CA PRO A 167 -7.75 -28.21 -3.98
C PRO A 167 -7.35 -28.98 -2.72
N SER A 168 -7.64 -30.28 -2.70
CA SER A 168 -7.23 -31.16 -1.60
C SER A 168 -5.71 -31.15 -1.41
N GLY A 169 -5.26 -30.94 -0.18
CA GLY A 169 -3.84 -30.86 0.16
C GLY A 169 -3.21 -29.47 -0.01
N ALA A 170 -3.98 -28.45 -0.41
CA ALA A 170 -3.56 -27.06 -0.28
C ALA A 170 -3.60 -26.60 1.18
N LEU A 171 -2.80 -25.60 1.49
CA LEU A 171 -2.77 -24.92 2.77
C LEU A 171 -3.50 -23.58 2.66
N ALA A 172 -4.22 -23.20 3.71
CA ALA A 172 -4.85 -21.90 3.85
C ALA A 172 -4.51 -21.30 5.22
N ALA A 173 -4.17 -20.01 5.25
CA ALA A 173 -3.81 -19.29 6.45
C ALA A 173 -4.41 -17.89 6.47
N ARG A 174 -4.57 -17.34 7.68
CA ARG A 174 -4.79 -15.92 7.91
C ARG A 174 -3.62 -15.36 8.70
N PHE A 175 -3.00 -14.30 8.18
CA PHE A 175 -1.79 -13.71 8.80
C PHE A 175 -2.13 -12.65 9.85
N GLY A 176 -3.33 -12.09 9.77
CA GLY A 176 -3.84 -11.07 10.67
C GLY A 176 -4.60 -10.01 9.88
N GLY A 177 -5.50 -9.28 10.53
CA GLY A 177 -6.34 -8.28 9.85
C GLY A 177 -7.14 -8.91 8.72
N ASP A 178 -6.92 -8.42 7.51
CA ASP A 178 -7.51 -8.76 6.21
C ASP A 178 -6.61 -9.62 5.31
N GLU A 179 -5.45 -10.06 5.80
CA GLU A 179 -4.47 -10.82 5.01
C GLU A 179 -4.67 -12.34 5.11
N PHE A 180 -4.78 -12.99 3.96
CA PHE A 180 -4.86 -14.44 3.80
C PHE A 180 -3.72 -14.96 2.94
N ALA A 181 -3.32 -16.21 3.15
CA ALA A 181 -2.31 -16.88 2.34
C ALA A 181 -2.76 -18.29 1.98
N CYS A 182 -2.53 -18.71 0.75
CA CYS A 182 -2.79 -20.05 0.27
C CYS A 182 -1.54 -20.65 -0.36
N ALA A 183 -1.30 -21.94 -0.16
CA ALA A 183 -0.19 -22.65 -0.79
C ALA A 183 -0.68 -23.94 -1.45
N MET A 184 -0.36 -24.16 -2.71
CA MET A 184 -0.80 -25.35 -3.45
C MET A 184 0.27 -25.88 -4.40
N LEU A 185 0.32 -27.21 -4.54
CA LEU A 185 1.18 -27.85 -5.54
C LEU A 185 0.54 -27.76 -6.92
N PHE A 186 1.35 -27.51 -7.94
CA PHE A 186 0.92 -27.49 -9.33
C PHE A 186 1.99 -28.09 -10.23
N ASP A 187 1.61 -28.36 -11.48
CA ASP A 187 2.53 -28.84 -12.51
C ASP A 187 3.24 -27.63 -13.16
N PRO A 188 4.58 -27.54 -13.14
CA PRO A 188 5.32 -26.45 -13.78
C PRO A 188 4.99 -26.27 -15.27
N ASP A 189 4.61 -27.34 -15.96
CA ASP A 189 4.23 -27.30 -17.39
C ASP A 189 2.82 -26.74 -17.61
N HIS A 190 2.02 -26.57 -16.54
CA HIS A 190 0.64 -26.08 -16.59
C HIS A 190 0.39 -24.98 -15.53
N PRO A 191 1.11 -23.84 -15.59
CA PRO A 191 0.95 -22.73 -14.64
C PRO A 191 -0.46 -22.11 -14.67
N ASP A 192 -1.16 -22.23 -15.80
CA ASP A 192 -2.54 -21.76 -16.01
C ASP A 192 -3.54 -22.32 -14.97
N THR A 193 -3.20 -23.45 -14.34
CA THR A 193 -4.01 -24.02 -13.26
C THR A 193 -4.08 -23.11 -12.04
N VAL A 194 -2.97 -22.46 -11.70
CA VAL A 194 -2.87 -21.49 -10.60
C VAL A 194 -3.54 -20.18 -11.01
N GLU A 195 -3.36 -19.77 -12.26
CA GLU A 195 -4.00 -18.57 -12.81
C GLU A 195 -5.53 -18.65 -12.74
N ARG A 196 -6.12 -19.74 -13.24
CA ARG A 196 -7.57 -19.98 -13.13
C ARG A 196 -8.04 -20.02 -11.68
N MET A 197 -7.22 -20.47 -10.74
CA MET A 197 -7.54 -20.44 -9.31
C MET A 197 -7.57 -19.01 -8.78
N ALA A 198 -6.54 -18.22 -9.09
CA ALA A 198 -6.45 -16.82 -8.70
C ALA A 198 -7.61 -15.98 -9.28
N GLU A 199 -7.92 -16.15 -10.57
CA GLU A 199 -9.07 -15.51 -11.23
C GLU A 199 -10.40 -15.88 -10.56
N ARG A 200 -10.59 -17.16 -10.23
CA ARG A 200 -11.77 -17.63 -9.52
C ARG A 200 -11.85 -17.04 -8.12
N MET A 201 -10.73 -16.94 -7.39
CA MET A 201 -10.69 -16.29 -6.07
C MET A 201 -11.09 -14.82 -6.16
N VAL A 202 -10.46 -14.04 -7.06
CA VAL A 202 -10.83 -12.62 -7.31
C VAL A 202 -12.33 -12.50 -7.59
N SER A 203 -12.84 -13.28 -8.55
CA SER A 203 -14.23 -13.19 -8.99
C SER A 203 -15.23 -13.59 -7.91
N ARG A 204 -14.94 -14.65 -7.15
CA ARG A 204 -15.81 -15.14 -6.07
C ARG A 204 -15.83 -14.24 -4.85
N LEU A 205 -14.71 -13.59 -4.54
CA LEU A 205 -14.64 -12.64 -3.44
C LEU A 205 -15.34 -11.32 -3.80
N ALA A 206 -15.34 -10.92 -5.07
CA ALA A 206 -16.07 -9.75 -5.57
C ALA A 206 -17.60 -9.89 -5.56
N GLU A 207 -18.14 -11.11 -5.42
CA GLU A 207 -19.58 -11.33 -5.29
C GLU A 207 -20.13 -10.73 -3.97
N PRO A 208 -21.32 -10.10 -3.95
CA PRO A 208 -21.89 -9.51 -2.75
C PRO A 208 -22.03 -10.54 -1.61
N ILE A 209 -21.60 -10.16 -0.40
CA ILE A 209 -21.69 -11.01 0.79
C ILE A 209 -22.81 -10.47 1.68
N ALA A 210 -23.84 -11.28 1.93
CA ALA A 210 -24.95 -10.92 2.81
C ALA A 210 -24.65 -11.35 4.25
N ILE A 211 -24.63 -10.40 5.18
CA ILE A 211 -24.43 -10.64 6.62
C ILE A 211 -25.51 -9.86 7.36
N ASP A 212 -26.33 -10.56 8.15
CA ASP A 212 -27.44 -9.96 8.93
C ASP A 212 -28.36 -9.03 8.12
N GLY A 213 -28.58 -9.34 6.83
CA GLY A 213 -29.42 -8.55 5.93
C GLY A 213 -28.74 -7.36 5.26
N VAL A 214 -27.45 -7.11 5.53
CA VAL A 214 -26.63 -6.09 4.87
C VAL A 214 -25.77 -6.75 3.79
N HIS A 215 -25.73 -6.13 2.60
CA HIS A 215 -24.89 -6.58 1.49
C HIS A 215 -23.56 -5.82 1.48
N PHE A 216 -22.47 -6.55 1.65
CA PHE A 216 -21.11 -6.04 1.56
C PHE A 216 -20.54 -6.30 0.16
N HIS A 217 -19.96 -5.26 -0.43
CA HIS A 217 -19.14 -5.37 -1.64
C HIS A 217 -17.68 -5.26 -1.23
N VAL A 218 -16.95 -6.36 -1.35
CA VAL A 218 -15.52 -6.44 -1.03
C VAL A 218 -14.81 -6.98 -2.25
N SER A 219 -13.64 -6.46 -2.55
CA SER A 219 -12.73 -7.05 -3.54
C SER A 219 -11.45 -7.53 -2.85
N ALA A 220 -10.65 -8.30 -3.58
CA ALA A 220 -9.36 -8.75 -3.08
C ALA A 220 -8.26 -8.48 -4.09
N SER A 221 -7.10 -8.07 -3.58
CA SER A 221 -5.87 -7.97 -4.34
C SER A 221 -4.99 -9.18 -4.03
N LEU A 222 -4.52 -9.88 -5.07
CA LEU A 222 -3.81 -11.14 -4.95
C LEU A 222 -2.40 -11.06 -5.56
N GLY A 223 -1.41 -11.60 -4.86
CA GLY A 223 -0.06 -11.80 -5.37
C GLY A 223 0.28 -13.27 -5.45
N VAL A 224 0.82 -13.71 -6.58
CA VAL A 224 1.12 -15.13 -6.85
C VAL A 224 2.61 -15.32 -7.08
N ALA A 225 3.25 -16.19 -6.29
CA ALA A 225 4.65 -16.57 -6.47
C ALA A 225 4.78 -18.09 -6.67
N ARG A 226 5.86 -18.53 -7.34
CA ARG A 226 6.09 -19.94 -7.66
C ARG A 226 7.52 -20.38 -7.38
N SER A 227 7.68 -21.61 -6.88
CA SER A 227 8.97 -22.14 -6.43
C SER A 227 9.96 -22.44 -7.57
N ASP A 228 9.47 -22.63 -8.80
CA ASP A 228 10.24 -22.90 -10.01
C ASP A 228 10.84 -21.63 -10.65
N PHE A 229 10.61 -20.46 -10.06
CA PHE A 229 11.08 -19.17 -10.57
C PHE A 229 11.86 -18.41 -9.49
N ASP A 230 13.14 -18.76 -9.34
CA ASP A 230 14.13 -18.12 -8.47
C ASP A 230 13.75 -17.99 -6.97
N CYS A 231 12.93 -18.89 -6.46
CA CYS A 231 12.54 -18.94 -5.05
C CYS A 231 13.06 -20.21 -4.35
N ALA A 232 14.06 -20.05 -3.48
CA ALA A 232 14.70 -21.17 -2.78
C ALA A 232 14.02 -21.59 -1.47
N SER A 233 13.01 -20.84 -0.99
CA SER A 233 12.34 -21.11 0.29
C SER A 233 10.91 -20.58 0.33
N ILE A 234 10.14 -21.04 1.32
CA ILE A 234 8.79 -20.55 1.60
C ILE A 234 8.80 -19.05 1.97
N ASP A 235 9.82 -18.57 2.69
CA ASP A 235 9.97 -17.16 3.03
C ASP A 235 10.28 -16.30 1.78
N GLY A 236 11.06 -16.85 0.84
CA GLY A 236 11.27 -16.23 -0.47
C GLY A 236 9.97 -16.11 -1.26
N LEU A 237 9.17 -17.18 -1.31
CA LEU A 237 7.85 -17.16 -1.94
C LEU A 237 6.91 -16.14 -1.29
N LEU A 238 6.91 -16.07 0.05
CA LEU A 238 6.11 -15.10 0.79
C LEU A 238 6.48 -13.66 0.42
N ARG A 239 7.79 -13.36 0.35
CA ARG A 239 8.27 -12.05 -0.09
C ARG A 239 7.84 -11.74 -1.53
N SER A 240 8.04 -12.68 -2.45
CA SER A 240 7.66 -12.50 -3.86
C SER A 240 6.15 -12.33 -4.04
N ALA A 241 5.33 -13.11 -3.33
CA ALA A 241 3.88 -12.97 -3.37
C ALA A 241 3.41 -11.63 -2.78
N ASP A 242 4.06 -11.14 -1.73
CA ASP A 242 3.77 -9.81 -1.16
C ASP A 242 4.07 -8.68 -2.14
N ILE A 243 5.23 -8.73 -2.81
CA ILE A 243 5.59 -7.76 -3.86
C ILE A 243 4.57 -7.77 -5.00
N ALA A 244 4.15 -8.96 -5.45
CA ALA A 244 3.15 -9.11 -6.50
C ALA A 244 1.77 -8.60 -6.05
N MET A 245 1.38 -8.87 -4.80
CA MET A 245 0.12 -8.39 -4.22
C MET A 245 0.09 -6.85 -4.16
N TYR A 246 1.21 -6.24 -3.76
CA TYR A 246 1.36 -4.79 -3.78
C TYR A 246 1.28 -4.22 -5.20
N ALA A 247 1.88 -4.88 -6.19
CA ALA A 247 1.75 -4.50 -7.60
C ALA A 247 0.29 -4.61 -8.09
N ALA A 248 -0.44 -5.65 -7.68
CA ALA A 248 -1.87 -5.81 -7.98
C ALA A 248 -2.70 -4.66 -7.38
N LYS A 249 -2.42 -4.26 -6.13
CA LYS A 249 -3.06 -3.10 -5.48
C LYS A 249 -2.85 -1.81 -6.27
N LYS A 250 -1.62 -1.57 -6.75
CA LYS A 250 -1.29 -0.38 -7.55
C LYS A 250 -1.93 -0.38 -8.93
N ALA A 251 -2.03 -1.53 -9.57
CA ALA A 251 -2.62 -1.66 -10.90
C ALA A 251 -4.16 -1.51 -10.90
N GLY A 252 -4.78 -1.13 -9.77
CA GLY A 252 -6.20 -0.82 -9.68
C GLY A 252 -7.01 -1.77 -8.80
N ARG A 253 -6.35 -2.61 -7.97
CA ARG A 253 -7.00 -3.57 -7.05
C ARG A 253 -7.91 -4.58 -7.77
N ASN A 254 -8.63 -5.41 -7.01
CA ASN A 254 -9.57 -6.43 -7.51
C ASN A 254 -9.00 -7.31 -8.64
N ARG A 255 -7.76 -7.78 -8.45
CA ARG A 255 -7.00 -8.55 -9.46
C ARG A 255 -5.93 -9.38 -8.79
N TYR A 256 -5.38 -10.32 -9.55
CA TYR A 256 -4.14 -10.99 -9.19
C TYR A 256 -2.98 -10.45 -10.02
N ALA A 257 -1.76 -10.62 -9.52
CA ALA A 257 -0.54 -10.43 -10.27
C ALA A 257 0.44 -11.56 -9.98
N TRP A 258 1.10 -12.08 -11.02
CA TRP A 258 2.25 -12.96 -10.86
C TRP A 258 3.47 -12.15 -10.46
N PHE A 259 4.28 -12.70 -9.56
CA PHE A 259 5.58 -12.14 -9.26
C PHE A 259 6.47 -12.18 -10.50
N ASP A 260 7.02 -11.02 -10.83
CA ASP A 260 8.08 -10.87 -11.81
C ASP A 260 9.24 -10.07 -11.18
N ALA A 261 10.49 -10.40 -11.53
CA ALA A 261 11.67 -9.73 -10.99
C ALA A 261 11.73 -8.22 -11.34
N SER A 262 10.99 -7.75 -12.35
CA SER A 262 10.79 -6.32 -12.59
C SER A 262 10.03 -5.63 -11.46
N MET A 263 9.07 -6.30 -10.81
CA MET A 263 8.28 -5.72 -9.71
C MET A 263 9.15 -5.47 -8.48
N GLU A 264 10.05 -6.39 -8.13
CA GLU A 264 11.01 -6.20 -7.03
C GLU A 264 11.96 -5.04 -7.33
N ARG A 265 12.45 -4.95 -8.58
CA ARG A 265 13.28 -3.81 -9.02
C ARG A 265 12.53 -2.48 -8.98
N GLU A 266 11.27 -2.44 -9.38
CA GLU A 266 10.43 -1.24 -9.31
C GLU A 266 10.19 -0.81 -7.87
N LEU A 267 9.90 -1.76 -6.98
CA LEU A 267 9.72 -1.48 -5.55
C LEU A 267 11.01 -0.93 -4.92
N HIS A 268 12.16 -1.52 -5.22
CA HIS A 268 13.46 -1.00 -4.77
C HIS A 268 13.73 0.40 -5.33
N ALA A 269 13.55 0.61 -6.64
CA ALA A 269 13.74 1.91 -7.27
C ALA A 269 12.83 2.97 -6.61
N ARG A 270 11.59 2.62 -6.33
CA ARG A 270 10.64 3.50 -5.63
C ARG A 270 11.11 3.85 -4.21
N ASN A 271 11.54 2.86 -3.42
CA ASN A 271 12.02 3.10 -2.05
C ASN A 271 13.28 3.99 -2.03
N GLU A 272 14.16 3.82 -3.02
CA GLU A 272 15.31 4.70 -3.21
C GLU A 272 14.89 6.12 -3.56
N LEU A 273 13.92 6.30 -4.47
CA LEU A 273 13.37 7.62 -4.81
C LEU A 273 12.69 8.27 -3.60
N GLU A 274 11.91 7.54 -2.82
CA GLU A 274 11.29 8.06 -1.59
C GLU A 274 12.33 8.58 -0.59
N THR A 275 13.35 7.77 -0.34
CA THR A 275 14.45 8.15 0.57
C THR A 275 15.20 9.38 0.03
N GLY A 276 15.46 9.41 -1.27
CA GLY A 276 16.10 10.53 -1.95
C GLY A 276 15.26 11.82 -1.90
N LEU A 277 13.95 11.74 -2.11
CA LEU A 277 13.04 12.90 -2.11
C LEU A 277 13.11 13.68 -0.79
N ARG A 278 13.13 12.96 0.33
CA ARG A 278 13.22 13.58 1.67
C ARG A 278 14.48 14.44 1.84
N ALA A 279 15.58 14.06 1.19
CA ALA A 279 16.82 14.82 1.19
C ALA A 279 16.88 15.88 0.06
N ALA A 280 16.30 15.58 -1.11
CA ALA A 280 16.35 16.40 -2.31
C ALA A 280 15.56 17.71 -2.18
N ILE A 281 14.39 17.68 -1.53
CA ILE A 281 13.53 18.86 -1.33
C ILE A 281 14.27 19.99 -0.58
N PRO A 282 14.86 19.78 0.62
CA PRO A 282 15.58 20.83 1.32
C PRO A 282 16.90 21.21 0.64
N ARG A 283 17.50 20.31 -0.15
CA ARG A 283 18.71 20.59 -0.94
C ARG A 283 18.44 21.33 -2.25
N GLN A 284 17.18 21.58 -2.59
CA GLN A 284 16.77 22.21 -3.85
C GLN A 284 17.27 21.47 -5.10
N GLU A 285 17.36 20.14 -5.03
CA GLU A 285 17.71 19.27 -6.18
C GLU A 285 16.51 19.04 -7.11
N ILE A 286 15.30 19.33 -6.63
CA ILE A 286 14.08 19.35 -7.43
C ILE A 286 13.88 20.79 -7.92
N VAL A 287 14.00 20.96 -9.22
CA VAL A 287 14.13 22.26 -9.89
C VAL A 287 13.00 22.50 -10.88
N PRO A 288 12.64 23.77 -11.15
CA PRO A 288 11.63 24.10 -12.14
C PRO A 288 12.20 24.02 -13.57
N TYR A 289 11.47 23.32 -14.44
CA TYR A 289 11.56 23.43 -15.88
C TYR A 289 10.33 24.21 -16.38
N PHE A 290 10.46 24.84 -17.53
CA PHE A 290 9.47 25.77 -18.05
C PHE A 290 9.03 25.34 -19.45
N GLU A 291 7.77 24.98 -19.60
CA GLU A 291 7.16 24.66 -20.89
C GLU A 291 6.47 25.89 -21.47
N GLN A 292 6.70 26.18 -22.75
CA GLN A 292 6.19 27.40 -23.38
C GLN A 292 4.68 27.30 -23.65
N GLN A 293 3.95 28.34 -23.27
CA GLN A 293 2.55 28.54 -23.65
C GLN A 293 2.48 29.62 -24.74
N ILE A 294 1.96 29.26 -25.91
CA ILE A 294 1.93 30.11 -27.10
C ILE A 294 0.49 30.52 -27.40
N ASP A 295 0.29 31.79 -27.76
CA ASP A 295 -0.93 32.28 -28.36
C ASP A 295 -1.02 31.77 -29.80
N LEU A 296 -2.02 30.93 -30.10
CA LEU A 296 -2.09 30.22 -31.39
C LEU A 296 -2.39 31.15 -32.57
N ALA A 297 -3.10 32.26 -32.32
CA ALA A 297 -3.46 33.21 -33.36
C ALA A 297 -2.27 34.12 -33.76
N THR A 298 -1.47 34.53 -32.79
CA THR A 298 -0.39 35.51 -32.99
C THR A 298 1.01 34.89 -33.02
N GLY A 299 1.16 33.64 -32.56
CA GLY A 299 2.44 32.95 -32.39
C GLY A 299 3.30 33.54 -31.26
N ARG A 300 2.76 34.46 -30.44
CA ARG A 300 3.49 35.10 -29.36
C ARG A 300 3.58 34.19 -28.14
N LEU A 301 4.70 34.29 -27.44
CA LEU A 301 4.87 33.63 -26.15
C LEU A 301 4.00 34.33 -25.10
N HIS A 302 3.10 33.59 -24.48
CA HIS A 302 2.22 34.10 -23.43
C HIS A 302 2.82 33.91 -22.04
N GLY A 303 3.45 32.77 -21.79
CA GLY A 303 3.93 32.42 -20.46
C GLY A 303 4.56 31.04 -20.45
N PHE A 304 4.76 30.51 -19.25
CA PHE A 304 5.28 29.17 -19.07
C PHE A 304 4.54 28.38 -18.02
N GLU A 305 4.33 27.10 -18.29
CA GLU A 305 3.95 26.13 -17.27
C GLU A 305 5.20 25.64 -16.53
N VAL A 306 5.14 25.64 -15.20
CA VAL A 306 6.22 25.19 -14.33
C VAL A 306 6.09 23.69 -14.09
N LEU A 307 7.07 22.95 -14.55
CA LEU A 307 7.15 21.51 -14.40
C LEU A 307 8.31 21.13 -13.49
N ALA A 308 8.03 20.33 -12.45
CA ALA A 308 9.07 19.82 -11.59
C ALA A 308 9.95 18.81 -12.34
N ARG A 309 11.27 18.91 -12.14
CA ARG A 309 12.24 17.89 -12.54
C ARG A 309 13.23 17.67 -11.41
N TRP A 310 13.65 16.43 -11.20
CA TRP A 310 14.63 16.12 -10.16
C TRP A 310 15.99 15.88 -10.80
N GLU A 311 16.94 16.79 -10.55
CA GLU A 311 18.33 16.66 -10.97
C GLU A 311 19.09 15.81 -9.95
N HIS A 312 18.93 14.49 -10.05
CA HIS A 312 19.51 13.54 -9.10
C HIS A 312 21.02 13.39 -9.31
N PRO A 313 21.86 13.55 -8.26
CA PRO A 313 23.33 13.55 -8.39
C PRO A 313 23.94 12.34 -9.13
N HIS A 314 23.34 11.15 -8.94
CA HIS A 314 23.83 9.89 -9.52
C HIS A 314 23.01 9.34 -10.69
N ARG A 315 21.74 9.76 -10.82
CA ARG A 315 20.78 9.18 -11.80
C ARG A 315 20.47 10.16 -12.94
N GLY A 316 20.98 11.39 -12.86
CA GLY A 316 20.66 12.44 -13.82
C GLY A 316 19.24 12.95 -13.64
N LEU A 317 18.61 13.38 -14.73
CA LEU A 317 17.30 13.99 -14.71
C LEU A 317 16.20 12.94 -14.56
N ILE A 318 15.43 13.02 -13.47
CA ILE A 318 14.27 12.15 -13.20
C ILE A 318 12.99 12.93 -13.49
N ALA A 319 12.07 12.28 -14.23
CA ALA A 319 10.81 12.84 -14.67
C ALA A 319 9.74 12.83 -13.55
N PRO A 320 8.79 13.78 -13.53
CA PRO A 320 7.81 13.94 -12.45
C PRO A 320 6.92 12.71 -12.26
N GLU A 321 6.63 11.96 -13.33
CA GLU A 321 5.79 10.75 -13.28
C GLU A 321 6.37 9.67 -12.35
N GLN A 322 7.69 9.69 -12.11
CA GLN A 322 8.35 8.73 -11.23
C GLN A 322 8.32 9.14 -9.76
N PHE A 323 8.29 10.44 -9.44
CA PHE A 323 8.50 10.92 -8.06
C PHE A 323 7.31 11.72 -7.48
N ILE A 324 6.46 12.33 -8.30
CA ILE A 324 5.27 13.05 -7.83
C ILE A 324 4.28 12.10 -7.13
N PRO A 325 3.94 10.91 -7.68
CA PRO A 325 3.05 9.97 -6.97
C PRO A 325 3.61 9.55 -5.61
N ILE A 326 4.94 9.37 -5.52
CA ILE A 326 5.61 9.05 -4.26
C ILE A 326 5.48 10.22 -3.28
N ALA A 327 5.72 11.45 -3.72
CA ALA A 327 5.58 12.64 -2.88
C ALA A 327 4.15 12.84 -2.37
N GLU A 328 3.14 12.51 -3.18
CA GLU A 328 1.73 12.55 -2.76
C GLU A 328 1.42 11.49 -1.70
N GLU A 329 1.76 10.22 -1.96
CA GLU A 329 1.48 9.10 -1.05
C GLU A 329 2.19 9.24 0.31
N THR A 330 3.37 9.87 0.32
CA THR A 330 4.18 10.10 1.52
C THR A 330 3.94 11.44 2.20
N GLY A 331 3.06 12.30 1.64
CA GLY A 331 2.73 13.62 2.18
C GLY A 331 3.81 14.69 1.98
N MET A 332 4.81 14.46 1.13
CA MET A 332 5.87 15.41 0.80
C MET A 332 5.52 16.40 -0.33
N ILE A 333 4.40 16.19 -1.04
CA ILE A 333 4.01 16.98 -2.23
C ILE A 333 3.89 18.49 -1.95
N ALA A 334 3.39 18.87 -0.78
CA ALA A 334 3.21 20.28 -0.42
C ALA A 334 4.56 21.01 -0.32
N ASP A 335 5.53 20.43 0.38
CA ASP A 335 6.86 21.03 0.55
C ASP A 335 7.63 21.07 -0.78
N LEU A 336 7.50 20.01 -1.59
CA LEU A 336 8.07 19.93 -2.93
C LEU A 336 7.51 21.03 -3.83
N SER A 337 6.19 21.12 -3.95
CA SER A 337 5.50 22.10 -4.81
C SER A 337 5.83 23.54 -4.41
N LEU A 338 5.84 23.85 -3.11
CA LEU A 338 6.21 25.19 -2.62
C LEU A 338 7.68 25.52 -2.87
N SER A 339 8.59 24.54 -2.74
CA SER A 339 10.02 24.72 -3.05
C SER A 339 10.24 25.01 -4.53
N VAL A 340 9.65 24.21 -5.42
CA VAL A 340 9.75 24.40 -6.87
C VAL A 340 9.11 25.72 -7.30
N THR A 341 7.93 26.04 -6.78
CA THR A 341 7.23 27.31 -7.04
C THR A 341 8.09 28.50 -6.63
N ARG A 342 8.66 28.50 -5.42
CA ARG A 342 9.56 29.56 -4.97
C ARG A 342 10.72 29.77 -5.95
N GLN A 343 11.37 28.69 -6.39
CA GLN A 343 12.48 28.77 -7.34
C GLN A 343 12.02 29.34 -8.70
N ALA A 344 10.85 28.96 -9.18
CA ALA A 344 10.29 29.45 -10.44
C ALA A 344 9.96 30.95 -10.38
N LEU A 345 9.28 31.39 -9.31
CA LEU A 345 8.94 32.79 -9.10
C LEU A 345 10.19 33.68 -9.01
N LEU A 346 11.23 33.22 -8.31
CA LEU A 346 12.51 33.93 -8.25
C LEU A 346 13.20 34.01 -9.61
N ALA A 347 13.12 32.95 -10.43
CA ALA A 347 13.69 32.92 -11.77
C ALA A 347 12.96 33.86 -12.75
N ALA A 348 11.66 34.09 -12.54
CA ALA A 348 10.81 34.90 -13.41
C ALA A 348 10.67 36.38 -13.01
N ARG A 349 11.36 36.81 -11.95
CA ARG A 349 11.24 38.17 -11.41
C ARG A 349 11.61 39.27 -12.41
N ASP A 350 12.59 39.01 -13.27
CA ASP A 350 13.07 39.96 -14.28
C ASP A 350 12.50 39.70 -15.68
N TRP A 351 11.50 38.84 -15.80
CA TRP A 351 10.83 38.58 -17.07
C TRP A 351 9.86 39.70 -17.41
N ASP A 352 9.65 39.93 -18.71
CA ASP A 352 8.69 40.88 -19.23
C ASP A 352 7.32 40.75 -18.55
N SER A 353 6.66 41.88 -18.29
CA SER A 353 5.39 41.92 -17.54
C SER A 353 4.24 41.26 -18.28
N SER A 354 4.34 41.05 -19.59
CA SER A 354 3.36 40.31 -20.39
C SER A 354 3.39 38.80 -20.15
N LEU A 355 4.45 38.26 -19.53
CA LEU A 355 4.62 36.82 -19.32
C LEU A 355 4.03 36.36 -17.99
N SER A 356 3.23 35.29 -18.04
CA SER A 356 2.70 34.58 -16.88
C SER A 356 3.49 33.31 -16.54
N LEU A 357 3.29 32.82 -15.32
CA LEU A 357 3.69 31.49 -14.89
C LEU A 357 2.46 30.71 -14.44
N SER A 358 2.36 29.45 -14.85
CA SER A 358 1.33 28.52 -14.39
C SER A 358 1.96 27.46 -13.48
N ILE A 359 1.33 27.17 -12.33
CA ILE A 359 1.79 26.15 -11.38
C ILE A 359 0.70 25.13 -11.12
N ASN A 360 1.10 23.86 -11.08
CA ASN A 360 0.22 22.73 -10.79
C ASN A 360 0.02 22.54 -9.28
N ILE A 361 -1.23 22.35 -8.87
CA ILE A 361 -1.62 22.07 -7.48
C ILE A 361 -2.27 20.69 -7.41
N SER A 362 -1.67 19.81 -6.60
CA SER A 362 -2.17 18.46 -6.37
C SER A 362 -3.50 18.45 -5.58
N PRO A 363 -4.40 17.48 -5.81
CA PRO A 363 -5.59 17.25 -4.98
C PRO A 363 -5.27 17.19 -3.48
N TRP A 364 -4.14 16.59 -3.10
CA TRP A 364 -3.72 16.49 -1.71
C TRP A 364 -3.42 17.84 -1.07
N GLN A 365 -2.92 18.80 -1.85
CA GLN A 365 -2.65 20.16 -1.37
C GLN A 365 -3.95 20.93 -1.14
N LEU A 366 -5.00 20.69 -1.93
CA LEU A 366 -6.31 21.33 -1.76
C LEU A 366 -7.04 20.89 -0.48
N ARG A 367 -6.56 19.84 0.19
CA ARG A 367 -7.02 19.46 1.54
C ARG A 367 -6.48 20.36 2.65
N ASP A 368 -5.48 21.20 2.37
CA ASP A 368 -4.90 22.13 3.33
C ASP A 368 -5.62 23.50 3.29
N PRO A 369 -6.36 23.88 4.34
CA PRO A 369 -7.05 25.18 4.41
C PRO A 369 -6.12 26.39 4.35
N TRP A 370 -4.81 26.20 4.57
CA TRP A 370 -3.80 27.26 4.56
C TRP A 370 -3.08 27.40 3.22
N LEU A 371 -3.47 26.63 2.19
CA LEU A 371 -2.77 26.63 0.90
C LEU A 371 -2.71 28.02 0.27
N ALA A 372 -3.84 28.73 0.24
CA ALA A 372 -3.90 30.07 -0.33
C ALA A 372 -2.93 31.03 0.37
N GLN A 373 -2.90 31.02 1.70
CA GLN A 373 -2.02 31.85 2.53
C GLN A 373 -0.55 31.50 2.30
N LYS A 374 -0.21 30.23 2.11
CA LYS A 374 1.15 29.79 1.76
C LYS A 374 1.59 30.33 0.39
N ILE A 375 0.72 30.28 -0.61
CA ILE A 375 1.00 30.85 -1.95
C ILE A 375 1.16 32.37 -1.87
N ILE A 376 0.27 33.06 -1.16
CA ILE A 376 0.33 34.53 -0.98
C ILE A 376 1.63 34.95 -0.27
N LYS A 377 2.02 34.20 0.76
CA LYS A 377 3.31 34.39 1.44
C LYS A 377 4.48 34.24 0.46
N LEU A 378 4.47 33.21 -0.40
CA LEU A 378 5.52 33.04 -1.42
C LEU A 378 5.57 34.20 -2.42
N LEU A 379 4.41 34.69 -2.89
CA LEU A 379 4.35 35.85 -3.78
C LEU A 379 4.94 37.09 -3.11
N THR A 380 4.62 37.30 -1.84
CA THR A 380 5.14 38.43 -1.04
C THR A 380 6.65 38.34 -0.86
N GLU A 381 7.18 37.16 -0.51
CA GLU A 381 8.61 36.93 -0.29
C GLU A 381 9.44 37.04 -1.57
N THR A 382 8.87 36.64 -2.72
CA THR A 382 9.56 36.67 -4.02
C THR A 382 9.38 37.98 -4.78
N GLY A 383 8.38 38.78 -4.40
CA GLY A 383 7.99 40.00 -5.11
C GLY A 383 7.34 39.74 -6.47
N TYR A 384 6.88 38.52 -6.74
CA TYR A 384 6.24 38.18 -8.01
C TYR A 384 4.80 38.69 -8.05
N PRO A 385 4.35 39.40 -9.11
CA PRO A 385 3.00 39.93 -9.18
C PRO A 385 1.94 38.81 -9.24
N ALA A 386 0.98 38.83 -8.32
CA ALA A 386 -0.09 37.82 -8.23
C ALA A 386 -0.90 37.68 -9.53
N ALA A 387 -1.14 38.79 -10.24
CA ALA A 387 -1.86 38.82 -11.52
C ALA A 387 -1.14 38.07 -12.67
N ARG A 388 0.14 37.73 -12.50
CA ARG A 388 0.95 36.97 -13.46
C ARG A 388 1.08 35.49 -13.07
N LEU A 389 0.45 35.06 -11.98
CA LEU A 389 0.41 33.67 -11.56
C LEU A 389 -0.93 33.06 -11.95
N GLU A 390 -0.89 31.91 -12.61
CA GLU A 390 -2.02 31.04 -12.86
C GLU A 390 -1.84 29.76 -12.04
N VAL A 391 -2.90 29.31 -11.38
CA VAL A 391 -2.93 28.06 -10.62
C VAL A 391 -3.74 27.05 -11.42
N GLU A 392 -3.15 25.89 -11.65
CA GLU A 392 -3.75 24.80 -12.41
C GLU A 392 -4.17 23.70 -11.43
N ILE A 393 -5.43 23.27 -11.53
CA ILE A 393 -6.00 22.20 -10.72
C ILE A 393 -6.66 21.18 -11.63
N THR A 394 -6.46 19.90 -11.34
CA THR A 394 -7.12 18.82 -12.09
C THR A 394 -8.59 18.68 -11.70
N GLU A 395 -9.37 18.10 -12.59
CA GLU A 395 -10.79 17.83 -12.34
C GLU A 395 -11.03 16.96 -11.09
N SER A 396 -10.19 15.93 -10.91
CA SER A 396 -10.27 14.99 -9.78
C SER A 396 -10.12 15.70 -8.42
N ALA A 397 -9.39 16.81 -8.38
CA ALA A 397 -9.19 17.59 -7.17
C ALA A 397 -10.47 18.21 -6.61
N LEU A 398 -11.52 18.35 -7.43
CA LEU A 398 -12.77 19.01 -7.06
C LEU A 398 -13.76 18.09 -6.33
N PHE A 399 -13.60 16.77 -6.44
CA PHE A 399 -14.59 15.80 -5.94
C PHE A 399 -14.58 15.60 -4.44
N GLU A 400 -13.43 15.79 -3.78
CA GLU A 400 -13.28 15.39 -2.38
C GLU A 400 -13.91 16.38 -1.40
N ASN A 401 -13.68 17.69 -1.59
CA ASN A 401 -14.21 18.72 -0.71
C ASN A 401 -14.40 20.05 -1.45
N LEU A 402 -15.53 20.15 -2.17
CA LEU A 402 -15.86 21.33 -2.97
C LEU A 402 -15.93 22.63 -2.15
N ALA A 403 -16.44 22.58 -0.92
CA ALA A 403 -16.57 23.77 -0.07
C ALA A 403 -15.19 24.33 0.33
N LEU A 404 -14.24 23.45 0.67
CA LEU A 404 -12.87 23.85 0.96
C LEU A 404 -12.18 24.40 -0.29
N ALA A 405 -12.33 23.71 -1.43
CA ALA A 405 -11.78 24.18 -2.71
C ALA A 405 -12.31 25.57 -3.08
N GLN A 406 -13.60 25.84 -2.91
CA GLN A 406 -14.21 27.15 -3.12
C GLN A 406 -13.60 28.24 -2.24
N SER A 407 -13.34 27.94 -0.97
CA SER A 407 -12.69 28.88 -0.03
C SER A 407 -11.26 29.22 -0.45
N ILE A 408 -10.47 28.19 -0.80
CA ILE A 408 -9.08 28.35 -1.25
C ILE A 408 -9.04 29.16 -2.56
N VAL A 409 -9.83 28.75 -3.55
CA VAL A 409 -9.90 29.42 -4.85
C VAL A 409 -10.37 30.86 -4.70
N GLY A 410 -11.42 31.12 -3.92
CA GLY A 410 -11.90 32.48 -3.65
C GLY A 410 -10.80 33.35 -3.03
N SER A 411 -10.01 32.80 -2.11
CA SER A 411 -8.87 33.50 -1.52
C SER A 411 -7.77 33.83 -2.54
N LEU A 412 -7.46 32.92 -3.45
CA LEU A 412 -6.49 33.14 -4.54
C LEU A 412 -6.99 34.20 -5.53
N LYS A 413 -8.25 34.10 -5.97
CA LYS A 413 -8.88 35.04 -6.89
C LYS A 413 -8.93 36.47 -6.34
N ASN A 414 -9.20 36.62 -5.03
CA ASN A 414 -9.19 37.92 -4.36
C ASN A 414 -7.82 38.62 -4.39
N GLN A 415 -6.73 37.87 -4.66
CA GLN A 415 -5.38 38.42 -4.84
C GLN A 415 -5.03 38.66 -6.31
N GLY A 416 -5.95 38.38 -7.23
CA GLY A 416 -5.76 38.53 -8.68
C GLY A 416 -5.09 37.33 -9.35
N ILE A 417 -4.89 36.21 -8.65
CA ILE A 417 -4.33 34.97 -9.24
C ILE A 417 -5.36 34.37 -10.19
N SER A 418 -4.93 33.90 -11.36
CA SER A 418 -5.80 33.22 -12.33
C SER A 418 -5.93 31.73 -12.00
N LEU A 419 -7.02 31.10 -12.40
CA LEU A 419 -7.28 29.68 -12.19
C LEU A 419 -7.55 28.97 -13.52
N ALA A 420 -6.84 27.88 -13.79
CA ALA A 420 -7.10 27.00 -14.92
C ALA A 420 -7.56 25.62 -14.44
N LEU A 421 -8.50 25.05 -15.19
CA LEU A 421 -8.89 23.64 -15.05
C LEU A 421 -8.01 22.79 -15.96
N ASP A 422 -7.26 21.88 -15.37
CA ASP A 422 -6.31 21.01 -16.05
C ASP A 422 -6.88 19.60 -16.32
N ASP A 423 -6.30 18.89 -17.28
CA ASP A 423 -6.68 17.53 -17.71
C ASP A 423 -8.17 17.34 -18.05
N PHE A 424 -8.84 18.38 -18.58
CA PHE A 424 -10.29 18.33 -18.78
C PHE A 424 -10.70 17.28 -19.83
N GLY A 425 -11.66 16.42 -19.45
CA GLY A 425 -12.22 15.36 -20.30
C GLY A 425 -11.69 13.95 -20.01
N THR A 426 -10.71 13.81 -19.10
CA THR A 426 -10.18 12.50 -18.68
C THR A 426 -10.91 11.92 -17.46
N GLY A 427 -11.73 12.72 -16.77
CA GLY A 427 -12.48 12.36 -15.57
C GLY A 427 -14.02 12.40 -15.74
N TYR A 428 -14.72 12.19 -14.63
CA TYR A 428 -16.19 12.21 -14.56
C TYR A 428 -16.74 13.64 -14.45
N SER A 429 -16.47 14.49 -15.44
CA SER A 429 -16.80 15.91 -15.35
C SER A 429 -18.30 16.14 -15.18
N SER A 430 -18.71 16.59 -13.98
CA SER A 430 -20.01 17.20 -13.80
C SER A 430 -19.91 18.66 -14.20
N LEU A 431 -20.68 19.09 -15.21
CA LEU A 431 -20.87 20.51 -15.55
C LEU A 431 -21.20 21.37 -14.32
N ALA A 432 -21.74 20.77 -13.26
CA ALA A 432 -21.96 21.44 -11.98
C ALA A 432 -20.65 21.88 -11.30
N HIS A 433 -19.59 21.09 -11.36
CA HIS A 433 -18.28 21.42 -10.77
C HIS A 433 -17.57 22.53 -11.54
N LEU A 434 -17.64 22.50 -12.88
CA LEU A 434 -17.10 23.57 -13.71
C LEU A 434 -17.76 24.93 -13.39
N ARG A 435 -19.06 24.93 -13.07
CA ARG A 435 -19.79 26.14 -12.66
C ARG A 435 -19.58 26.53 -11.20
N ALA A 436 -19.05 25.63 -10.37
CA ALA A 436 -18.91 25.85 -8.93
C ALA A 436 -17.70 26.71 -8.57
N LEU A 437 -16.73 26.85 -9.49
CA LEU A 437 -15.51 27.62 -9.30
C LEU A 437 -15.32 28.65 -10.42
N PRO A 438 -14.75 29.82 -10.12
CA PRO A 438 -14.49 30.88 -11.09
C PRO A 438 -13.21 30.60 -11.89
N PHE A 439 -13.24 29.59 -12.75
CA PHE A 439 -12.15 29.31 -13.69
C PHE A 439 -11.98 30.46 -14.69
N ASP A 440 -10.74 30.70 -15.12
CA ASP A 440 -10.39 31.65 -16.18
C ASP A 440 -9.98 30.94 -17.48
N ARG A 441 -9.78 29.62 -17.42
CA ARG A 441 -9.23 28.82 -18.51
C ARG A 441 -9.54 27.34 -18.35
N ILE A 442 -9.62 26.63 -19.47
CA ILE A 442 -9.67 25.17 -19.51
C ILE A 442 -8.50 24.68 -20.37
N LYS A 443 -7.77 23.68 -19.88
CA LYS A 443 -6.71 22.98 -20.61
C LYS A 443 -7.25 21.61 -21.06
N ILE A 444 -7.06 21.29 -22.33
CA ILE A 444 -7.43 20.00 -22.92
C ILE A 444 -6.23 19.07 -22.81
N ASP A 445 -6.43 17.91 -22.18
CA ASP A 445 -5.40 16.90 -22.01
C ASP A 445 -4.77 16.47 -23.35
N ARG A 446 -3.46 16.22 -23.31
CA ARG A 446 -2.67 15.83 -24.46
C ARG A 446 -3.20 14.58 -25.18
N SER A 447 -3.81 13.62 -24.48
CA SER A 447 -4.23 12.35 -25.10
C SER A 447 -5.26 12.55 -26.21
N PHE A 448 -6.15 13.54 -26.06
CA PHE A 448 -7.12 13.90 -27.08
C PHE A 448 -6.51 14.74 -28.21
N VAL A 449 -5.58 15.64 -27.88
CA VAL A 449 -4.96 16.55 -28.86
C VAL A 449 -4.00 15.82 -29.78
N THR A 450 -3.14 14.95 -29.24
CA THR A 450 -2.15 14.21 -30.04
C THR A 450 -2.83 13.27 -31.05
N SER A 451 -4.02 12.76 -30.75
CA SER A 451 -4.78 11.85 -31.62
C SER A 451 -5.85 12.55 -32.49
N ILE A 452 -5.91 13.89 -32.50
CA ILE A 452 -7.01 14.65 -33.11
C ILE A 452 -7.16 14.45 -34.63
N ASN A 453 -6.06 14.16 -35.33
CA ASN A 453 -6.06 13.98 -36.79
C ASN A 453 -6.45 12.55 -37.20
N ASP A 454 -6.19 11.57 -36.33
CA ASP A 454 -6.33 10.13 -36.65
C ASP A 454 -7.53 9.48 -35.96
N ASN A 455 -8.05 10.08 -34.89
CA ASN A 455 -9.20 9.57 -34.13
C ASN A 455 -10.38 10.55 -34.16
N ALA A 456 -11.46 10.14 -34.82
CA ALA A 456 -12.71 10.91 -34.90
C ALA A 456 -13.35 11.17 -33.52
N GLU A 457 -13.20 10.24 -32.56
CA GLU A 457 -13.71 10.41 -31.21
C GLU A 457 -12.95 11.52 -30.47
N SER A 458 -11.61 11.49 -30.51
CA SER A 458 -10.77 12.56 -29.95
C SER A 458 -11.11 13.92 -30.58
N ALA A 459 -11.27 13.98 -31.90
CA ALA A 459 -11.68 15.21 -32.59
C ALA A 459 -13.06 15.73 -32.15
N ALA A 460 -14.02 14.82 -31.93
CA ALA A 460 -15.34 15.17 -31.43
C ALA A 460 -15.28 15.71 -29.99
N ILE A 461 -14.47 15.09 -29.12
CA ILE A 461 -14.24 15.51 -27.74
C ILE A 461 -13.61 16.91 -27.70
N VAL A 462 -12.50 17.13 -28.40
CA VAL A 462 -11.84 18.44 -28.48
C VAL A 462 -12.82 19.51 -28.99
N GLY A 463 -13.58 19.20 -30.05
CA GLY A 463 -14.58 20.12 -30.58
C GLY A 463 -15.74 20.41 -29.61
N ALA A 464 -16.13 19.44 -28.78
CA ALA A 464 -17.15 19.64 -27.75
C ALA A 464 -16.64 20.52 -26.62
N ILE A 465 -15.41 20.28 -26.14
CA ILE A 465 -14.77 21.09 -25.09
C ILE A 465 -14.59 22.53 -25.59
N ALA A 466 -14.15 22.73 -26.83
CA ALA A 466 -13.98 24.06 -27.40
C ALA A 466 -15.29 24.88 -27.44
N ARG A 467 -16.38 24.25 -27.89
CA ARG A 467 -17.73 24.88 -27.87
C ARG A 467 -18.23 25.17 -26.46
N LEU A 468 -17.91 24.30 -25.49
CA LEU A 468 -18.23 24.53 -24.09
C LEU A 468 -17.48 25.75 -23.55
N GLY A 469 -16.17 25.85 -23.84
CA GLY A 469 -15.35 27.01 -23.50
C GLY A 469 -15.94 28.30 -24.05
N GLU A 470 -16.28 28.32 -25.34
CA GLU A 470 -16.94 29.47 -25.97
C GLU A 470 -18.25 29.84 -25.27
N SER A 471 -19.11 28.86 -24.98
CA SER A 471 -20.41 29.08 -24.33
C SER A 471 -20.29 29.63 -22.90
N LEU A 472 -19.18 29.35 -22.22
CA LEU A 472 -18.89 29.81 -20.86
C LEU A 472 -17.96 31.03 -20.83
N ASN A 473 -17.56 31.54 -21.99
CA ASN A 473 -16.54 32.59 -22.14
C ASN A 473 -15.21 32.23 -21.44
N LEU A 474 -14.83 30.95 -21.51
CA LEU A 474 -13.59 30.40 -20.98
C LEU A 474 -12.64 30.07 -22.14
N PRO A 475 -11.51 30.78 -22.28
CA PRO A 475 -10.52 30.46 -23.30
C PRO A 475 -9.91 29.07 -23.07
N ILE A 476 -9.63 28.39 -24.17
CA ILE A 476 -9.09 27.02 -24.17
C ILE A 476 -7.59 27.01 -24.47
N THR A 477 -6.85 26.18 -23.75
CA THR A 477 -5.48 25.78 -24.06
C THR A 477 -5.47 24.33 -24.53
N ALA A 478 -4.83 24.05 -25.67
CA ALA A 478 -4.59 22.68 -26.13
C ALA A 478 -3.16 22.22 -25.76
N GLU A 479 -3.05 21.07 -25.12
CA GLU A 479 -1.76 20.48 -24.73
C GLU A 479 -1.28 19.41 -25.69
N GLY A 480 0.03 19.12 -25.71
CA GLY A 480 0.56 18.04 -26.55
C GLY A 480 0.53 18.34 -28.05
N ILE A 481 0.67 19.62 -28.44
CA ILE A 481 0.81 20.00 -29.85
C ILE A 481 2.21 19.62 -30.33
N GLU A 482 2.31 18.53 -31.09
CA GLU A 482 3.58 17.99 -31.59
C GLU A 482 3.93 18.44 -33.01
N ASP A 483 2.93 18.76 -33.83
CA ASP A 483 3.12 19.17 -35.22
C ASP A 483 2.22 20.35 -35.64
N LYS A 484 2.50 20.90 -36.82
CA LYS A 484 1.76 22.05 -37.36
C LYS A 484 0.32 21.71 -37.75
N ALA A 485 0.04 20.47 -38.17
CA ALA A 485 -1.30 20.07 -38.57
C ALA A 485 -2.23 20.03 -37.35
N ILE A 486 -1.75 19.52 -36.21
CA ILE A 486 -2.44 19.60 -34.92
C ILE A 486 -2.69 21.06 -34.55
N ALA A 487 -1.66 21.93 -34.63
CA ALA A 487 -1.78 23.35 -34.28
C ALA A 487 -2.87 24.07 -35.12
N GLU A 488 -2.87 23.86 -36.43
CA GLU A 488 -3.88 24.41 -37.35
C GLU A 488 -5.27 23.88 -37.02
N ARG A 489 -5.38 22.59 -36.69
CA ARG A 489 -6.65 21.95 -36.35
C ARG A 489 -7.25 22.50 -35.05
N VAL A 490 -6.47 22.61 -33.99
CA VAL A 490 -6.96 23.12 -32.69
C VAL A 490 -7.26 24.63 -32.76
N LEU A 491 -6.51 25.39 -33.55
CA LEU A 491 -6.83 26.80 -33.83
C LEU A 491 -8.16 26.93 -34.58
N ALA A 492 -8.40 26.10 -35.59
CA ALA A 492 -9.67 26.09 -36.34
C ALA A 492 -10.88 25.70 -35.46
N LEU A 493 -10.65 24.94 -34.38
CA LEU A 493 -11.66 24.59 -33.40
C LEU A 493 -11.89 25.68 -32.34
N GLY A 494 -11.11 26.77 -32.37
CA GLY A 494 -11.27 27.92 -31.45
C GLY A 494 -10.37 27.89 -30.22
N CYS A 495 -9.33 27.04 -30.20
CA CYS A 495 -8.35 27.08 -29.10
C CYS A 495 -7.55 28.38 -29.16
N ALA A 496 -7.46 29.08 -28.01
CA ALA A 496 -6.76 30.37 -27.93
C ALA A 496 -5.25 30.18 -27.71
N ARG A 497 -4.87 29.17 -26.93
CA ARG A 497 -3.48 28.88 -26.55
C ARG A 497 -3.10 27.44 -26.86
N GLY A 498 -1.80 27.21 -26.99
CA GLY A 498 -1.25 25.90 -27.22
C GLY A 498 0.08 25.70 -26.51
N GLN A 499 0.33 24.46 -26.09
CA GLN A 499 1.61 24.00 -25.56
C GLN A 499 1.95 22.63 -26.13
N GLY A 500 3.24 22.34 -26.25
CA GLY A 500 3.73 21.06 -26.77
C GLY A 500 5.04 21.17 -27.54
N TRP A 501 5.54 20.02 -27.96
CA TRP A 501 6.89 19.87 -28.52
C TRP A 501 7.12 20.61 -29.84
N LEU A 502 6.07 20.97 -30.58
CA LEU A 502 6.17 21.86 -31.73
C LEU A 502 6.86 23.19 -31.37
N TYR A 503 6.61 23.71 -30.17
CA TYR A 503 7.15 24.99 -29.70
C TYR A 503 8.45 24.83 -28.91
N GLY A 504 8.85 23.59 -28.62
CA GLY A 504 10.06 23.23 -27.88
C GLY A 504 9.75 22.38 -26.65
N ARG A 505 10.74 21.61 -26.21
CA ARG A 505 10.65 20.83 -24.97
C ARG A 505 10.78 21.74 -23.74
N PRO A 506 10.30 21.30 -22.56
CA PRO A 506 10.50 22.04 -21.31
C PRO A 506 11.97 22.41 -21.10
N LEU A 507 12.21 23.68 -20.78
CA LEU A 507 13.55 24.26 -20.70
C LEU A 507 13.96 24.46 -19.24
N ASN A 508 15.22 24.21 -18.91
CA ASN A 508 15.77 24.60 -17.61
C ASN A 508 15.93 26.14 -17.52
N ARG A 509 16.17 26.65 -16.31
CA ARG A 509 16.34 28.08 -16.03
C ARG A 509 17.34 28.79 -16.96
N THR A 510 18.47 28.16 -17.27
CA THR A 510 19.52 28.75 -18.12
C THR A 510 19.03 28.91 -19.57
N ASN A 511 18.39 27.87 -20.10
CA ASN A 511 17.89 27.86 -21.48
C ASN A 511 16.70 28.80 -21.67
N VAL A 512 15.79 28.89 -20.68
CA VAL A 512 14.70 29.87 -20.71
C VAL A 512 15.24 31.29 -20.73
N ARG A 513 16.23 31.59 -19.89
CA ARG A 513 16.83 32.94 -19.86
C ARG A 513 17.44 33.30 -21.22
N LYS A 514 18.11 32.35 -21.88
CA LYS A 514 18.65 32.54 -23.23
C LYS A 514 17.53 32.82 -24.25
N LEU A 515 16.47 32.00 -24.26
CA LEU A 515 15.30 32.18 -25.12
C LEU A 515 14.67 33.57 -24.94
N LEU A 516 14.47 34.00 -23.70
CA LEU A 516 13.88 35.29 -23.38
C LEU A 516 14.78 36.46 -23.78
N ALA A 517 16.10 36.32 -23.61
CA ALA A 517 17.06 37.33 -24.07
C ALA A 517 17.02 37.50 -25.60
N GLU A 518 16.98 36.39 -26.34
CA GLU A 518 16.87 36.41 -27.82
C GLU A 518 15.58 37.08 -28.28
N ARG A 519 14.48 36.89 -27.55
CA ARG A 519 13.17 37.52 -27.83
C ARG A 519 13.02 38.92 -27.23
N ARG A 520 14.04 39.44 -26.52
CA ARG A 520 14.01 40.72 -25.79
C ARG A 520 12.87 40.81 -24.75
N LEU A 521 12.57 39.69 -24.10
CA LEU A 521 11.53 39.54 -23.07
C LEU A 521 12.12 39.47 -21.65
N ILE A 522 13.33 39.98 -21.47
CA ILE A 522 13.91 40.25 -20.14
C ILE A 522 13.79 41.75 -19.91
N ALA A 523 13.22 42.14 -18.78
CA ALA A 523 13.10 43.54 -18.40
C ALA A 523 14.49 44.19 -18.37
N SER A 524 14.67 45.26 -19.16
CA SER A 524 15.87 46.09 -19.08
C SER A 524 15.94 46.75 -17.70
N ALA A 525 17.12 46.71 -17.06
CA ALA A 525 17.38 47.31 -15.75
C ALA A 525 17.03 48.82 -15.66
N ALA A 526 16.77 49.49 -16.79
CA ALA A 526 16.37 50.89 -16.85
C ALA A 526 14.90 51.16 -16.43
N ALA A 527 13.99 50.18 -16.50
CA ALA A 527 12.57 50.39 -16.22
C ALA A 527 12.22 50.32 -14.72
N THR A 528 13.02 49.59 -13.92
CA THR A 528 12.77 49.37 -12.49
C THR A 528 13.05 50.60 -11.62
N ALA A 529 13.81 51.58 -12.13
CA ALA A 529 14.16 52.80 -11.41
C ALA A 529 13.09 53.91 -11.48
N GLN A 530 12.14 53.85 -12.43
CA GLN A 530 11.14 54.91 -12.62
C GLN A 530 9.84 54.70 -11.82
N GLY A 531 9.66 53.55 -11.15
CA GLY A 531 8.48 53.28 -10.32
C GLY A 531 8.61 53.69 -8.85
N ALA A 532 9.78 54.20 -8.42
CA ALA A 532 10.05 54.52 -7.01
C ALA A 532 9.71 55.95 -6.58
N ASP A 533 9.36 56.84 -7.51
CA ASP A 533 8.95 58.21 -7.20
C ASP A 533 7.49 58.46 -7.59
N SER A 534 6.60 58.36 -6.60
CA SER A 534 5.35 59.14 -6.56
C SER A 534 5.04 59.55 -5.13
N PRO A 535 4.51 60.77 -4.92
CA PRO A 535 4.70 61.51 -3.68
C PRO A 535 3.67 61.14 -2.63
N ALA A 536 4.12 61.13 -1.37
CA ALA A 536 3.31 60.92 -0.20
C ALA A 536 2.12 61.90 -0.13
N VAL A 537 0.90 61.36 -0.11
CA VAL A 537 -0.32 62.12 0.17
C VAL A 537 -0.34 62.45 1.66
N THR A 538 -0.02 63.70 1.99
CA THR A 538 -0.22 64.30 3.31
C THR A 538 -1.71 64.32 3.67
N SER A 539 -2.09 63.56 4.68
CA SER A 539 -3.40 63.64 5.34
C SER A 539 -3.52 64.96 6.12
N ARG A 540 -4.36 65.88 5.65
CA ARG A 540 -4.82 67.03 6.45
C ARG A 540 -6.18 66.71 7.05
N ARG A 541 -6.19 66.58 8.39
CA ARG A 541 -7.38 66.73 9.23
C ARG A 541 -8.05 68.07 8.94
N GLN A 542 -9.37 68.09 8.81
CA GLN A 542 -10.19 69.20 9.32
C GLN A 542 -11.47 68.68 9.95
N ALA A 543 -11.69 69.16 11.17
CA ALA A 543 -12.92 69.08 11.94
C ALA A 543 -13.98 69.99 11.33
N GLY A 544 -15.24 69.61 11.50
CA GLY A 544 -16.44 70.34 11.09
C GLY A 544 -17.66 69.45 11.28
#